data_AF-A0ABC8KRS2-F1
#
_entry.id   AF-A0ABC8KRS2-F1
#
_cell.length_a   1.000
_cell.length_b   1.000
_cell.length_c   1.000
_cell.angle_alpha   90.00
_cell.angle_beta   90.00
_cell.angle_gamma   90.00
#
_symmetry.space_group_name_H-M   'P 1'
#
loop_
_entity.id
_entity.type
_entity.pdbx_description
1 polymer ?
#
loop_
_entity_poly.entity_id
_entity_poly.type
_entity_poly.pdbx_seq_one_letter_code
_entity_poly.pdbx_strand_id
1 'polypeptide(L)'
;MLLHTNDNACHAPGFFTYEAFITAAKSFPIFGNTGDLATRKKEIAAFFGQTSHETTGGWSGAPDGADKWGYCYKEEIDQSDPHCDSGNLEWPCVPGQWYYGRGPIMLSWNYNYGPCGRDIGLDLLHNPDVASKDPVISFKTAIWFWMTPQAPKPSCHDVITDK
;
A
#
# COMPACT_ATOMS: atom_id res chain seq x y z
N MET A 1 0.07 -7.61 -15.55
CA MET A 1 0.72 -7.69 -14.23
C MET A 1 -0.25 -8.34 -13.25
N LEU A 2 -1.37 -7.69 -12.94
CA LEU A 2 -2.38 -8.17 -11.99
C LEU A 2 -3.47 -8.99 -12.71
N LEU A 3 -3.15 -10.22 -13.12
CA LEU A 3 -4.02 -11.01 -14.01
C LEU A 3 -5.28 -11.51 -13.28
N HIS A 4 -5.12 -12.07 -12.08
CA HIS A 4 -6.21 -12.73 -11.34
C HIS A 4 -6.84 -11.87 -10.24
N THR A 5 -6.46 -10.59 -10.11
CA THR A 5 -6.97 -9.69 -9.04
C THR A 5 -8.50 -9.57 -9.02
N ASN A 6 -9.15 -9.75 -10.17
CA ASN A 6 -10.61 -9.66 -10.33
C ASN A 6 -11.30 -11.03 -10.43
N ASP A 7 -10.57 -12.13 -10.26
CA ASP A 7 -11.15 -13.47 -10.25
C ASP A 7 -11.98 -13.67 -8.98
N ASN A 8 -13.03 -14.48 -9.06
CA ASN A 8 -13.91 -14.78 -7.92
C ASN A 8 -13.20 -15.47 -6.75
N ALA A 9 -12.01 -16.03 -6.98
CA ALA A 9 -11.18 -16.62 -5.94
C ALA A 9 -10.43 -15.56 -5.10
N CYS A 10 -10.39 -14.30 -5.55
CA CYS A 10 -9.81 -13.20 -4.81
C CYS A 10 -10.82 -12.49 -3.92
N HIS A 11 -10.29 -11.74 -2.96
CA HIS A 11 -11.04 -11.11 -1.86
C HIS A 11 -11.18 -9.59 -2.03
N ALA A 12 -10.61 -9.03 -3.09
CA ALA A 12 -10.75 -7.63 -3.48
C ALA A 12 -11.17 -7.40 -4.95
N PRO A 13 -12.04 -8.24 -5.56
CA PRO A 13 -12.36 -8.12 -6.98
C PRO A 13 -13.02 -6.77 -7.27
N GLY A 14 -12.53 -6.09 -8.30
CA GLY A 14 -13.00 -4.77 -8.74
C GLY A 14 -12.55 -3.59 -7.87
N PHE A 15 -11.83 -3.82 -6.76
CA PHE A 15 -11.38 -2.74 -5.89
C PHE A 15 -10.21 -1.96 -6.48
N PHE A 16 -9.14 -2.65 -6.89
CA PHE A 16 -7.93 -2.01 -7.40
C PHE A 16 -8.04 -1.71 -8.90
N THR A 17 -8.45 -0.47 -9.22
CA THR A 17 -8.58 -0.02 -10.61
C THR A 17 -7.33 0.71 -11.10
N TYR A 18 -7.13 0.71 -12.42
CA TYR A 18 -6.06 1.47 -13.05
C TYR A 18 -6.23 2.97 -12.81
N GLU A 19 -7.45 3.47 -12.91
CA GLU A 19 -7.81 4.87 -12.68
C GLU A 19 -7.48 5.30 -11.25
N ALA A 20 -7.72 4.43 -10.26
CA ALA A 20 -7.38 4.70 -8.87
C ALA A 20 -5.86 4.81 -8.68
N PHE A 21 -5.09 3.88 -9.26
CA PHE A 21 -3.63 3.93 -9.25
C PHE A 21 -3.09 5.22 -9.87
N ILE A 22 -3.54 5.56 -11.09
CA ILE A 22 -3.08 6.77 -11.78
C ILE A 22 -3.48 8.04 -11.01
N THR A 23 -4.67 8.06 -10.40
CA THR A 23 -5.13 9.20 -9.60
C THR A 23 -4.28 9.36 -8.34
N ALA A 24 -3.95 8.27 -7.65
CA ALA A 24 -3.07 8.29 -6.49
C ALA A 24 -1.64 8.73 -6.86
N ALA A 25 -1.08 8.18 -7.94
CA ALA A 25 0.27 8.50 -8.41
C ALA A 25 0.45 10.00 -8.75
N LYS A 26 -0.61 10.68 -9.22
CA LYS A 26 -0.58 12.14 -9.45
C LYS A 26 -0.32 12.97 -8.18
N SER A 27 -0.59 12.44 -6.99
CA SER A 27 -0.23 13.10 -5.72
C SER A 27 1.25 13.01 -5.38
N PHE A 28 2.01 12.15 -6.07
CA PHE A 28 3.44 11.92 -5.86
C PHE A 28 4.20 12.11 -7.18
N PRO A 29 4.41 13.36 -7.63
CA PRO A 29 4.77 13.65 -9.02
C PRO A 29 6.10 13.04 -9.49
N ILE A 30 7.02 12.71 -8.57
CA ILE A 30 8.30 12.08 -8.88
C ILE A 30 8.23 10.54 -8.96
N PHE A 31 7.18 9.91 -8.42
CA PHE A 31 6.98 8.46 -8.50
C PHE A 31 6.76 8.01 -9.95
N GLY A 32 7.61 7.13 -10.45
CA GLY A 32 7.62 6.68 -11.85
C GLY A 32 8.04 7.77 -12.85
N ASN A 33 8.58 8.91 -12.38
CA ASN A 33 8.99 10.04 -13.19
C ASN A 33 10.43 10.53 -12.92
N THR A 34 11.19 9.81 -12.10
CA THR A 34 12.62 10.08 -11.85
C THR A 34 13.50 9.23 -12.77
N GLY A 35 14.54 9.83 -13.36
CA GLY A 35 15.51 9.14 -14.20
C GLY A 35 15.05 8.90 -15.65
N ASP A 36 15.75 8.01 -16.34
CA ASP A 36 15.43 7.66 -17.73
C ASP A 36 14.22 6.71 -17.83
N LEU A 37 13.83 6.35 -19.05
CA LEU A 37 12.68 5.47 -19.27
C LEU A 37 12.86 4.07 -18.63
N ALA A 38 14.09 3.56 -18.53
CA ALA A 38 14.36 2.27 -17.92
C ALA A 38 14.21 2.35 -16.39
N THR A 39 14.76 3.37 -15.75
CA THR A 39 14.61 3.61 -14.30
C THR A 39 13.16 3.80 -13.92
N ARG A 40 12.41 4.60 -14.68
CA ARG A 40 10.98 4.83 -14.43
C ARG A 40 10.17 3.53 -14.50
N LYS A 41 10.44 2.68 -15.50
CA LYS A 41 9.80 1.35 -15.60
C LYS A 41 10.22 0.41 -14.48
N LYS A 42 11.50 0.46 -14.09
CA LYS A 42 12.06 -0.35 -12.99
C LYS A 42 11.40 0.00 -11.66
N GLU A 43 11.20 1.28 -11.38
CA GLU A 43 10.48 1.72 -10.18
C GLU A 43 9.05 1.18 -10.14
N ILE A 44 8.29 1.34 -11.23
CA ILE A 44 6.91 0.82 -11.30
C ILE A 44 6.90 -0.70 -11.13
N ALA A 45 7.83 -1.43 -11.76
CA ALA A 45 7.95 -2.87 -11.61
C ALA A 45 8.31 -3.28 -10.16
N ALA A 46 9.21 -2.54 -9.50
CA ALA A 46 9.61 -2.81 -8.12
C ALA A 46 8.47 -2.54 -7.14
N PHE A 47 7.77 -1.40 -7.28
CA PHE A 47 6.60 -1.06 -6.49
C PHE A 47 5.53 -2.16 -6.60
N PHE A 48 5.11 -2.48 -7.82
CA PHE A 48 4.10 -3.52 -8.03
C PHE A 48 4.60 -4.92 -7.63
N GLY A 49 5.89 -5.21 -7.72
CA GLY A 49 6.46 -6.46 -7.25
C GLY A 49 6.29 -6.64 -5.75
N GLN A 50 6.66 -5.62 -4.98
CA GLN A 50 6.52 -5.63 -3.52
C GLN A 50 5.05 -5.65 -3.10
N THR A 51 4.24 -4.75 -3.62
CA THR A 51 2.82 -4.67 -3.24
C THR A 51 2.01 -5.88 -3.70
N SER A 52 2.41 -6.54 -4.79
CA SER A 52 1.81 -7.83 -5.19
C SER A 52 2.13 -8.93 -4.18
N HIS A 53 3.33 -8.94 -3.59
CA HIS A 53 3.67 -9.88 -2.53
C HIS A 53 2.82 -9.66 -1.29
N GLU A 54 2.71 -8.41 -0.81
CA GLU A 54 1.91 -8.03 0.37
C GLU A 54 0.43 -8.43 0.25
N THR A 55 -0.09 -8.51 -0.98
CA THR A 55 -1.50 -8.74 -1.27
C THR A 55 -1.76 -10.05 -2.02
N THR A 56 -0.77 -10.94 -2.06
CA THR A 56 -0.85 -12.15 -2.90
C THR A 56 -1.92 -13.12 -2.43
N GLY A 57 -2.65 -13.70 -3.38
CA GLY A 57 -3.45 -14.91 -3.18
C GLY A 57 -2.82 -16.14 -3.82
N GLY A 58 -1.57 -16.05 -4.29
CA GLY A 58 -0.92 -17.11 -5.04
C GLY A 58 -0.47 -18.29 -4.18
N TRP A 59 -0.54 -19.50 -4.74
CA TRP A 59 -0.05 -20.73 -4.13
C TRP A 59 0.71 -21.58 -5.15
N SER A 60 1.40 -22.62 -4.67
CA SER A 60 2.06 -23.58 -5.56
C SER A 60 1.03 -24.29 -6.45
N GLY A 61 1.13 -24.10 -7.77
CA GLY A 61 0.17 -24.64 -8.73
C GLY A 61 -1.05 -23.75 -8.99
N ALA A 62 -1.03 -22.49 -8.53
CA ALA A 62 -2.04 -21.51 -8.94
C ALA A 62 -2.06 -21.34 -10.47
N PRO A 63 -3.24 -21.13 -11.09
CA PRO A 63 -3.36 -20.82 -12.51
C PRO A 63 -2.38 -19.72 -12.93
N ASP A 64 -1.71 -19.93 -14.06
CA ASP A 64 -0.71 -19.03 -14.66
C ASP A 64 0.53 -18.68 -13.79
N GLY A 65 0.66 -19.33 -12.62
CA GLY A 65 1.77 -19.15 -11.68
C GLY A 65 1.42 -18.24 -10.50
N ALA A 66 2.02 -18.52 -9.34
CA ALA A 66 1.74 -17.78 -8.09
C ALA A 66 2.02 -16.26 -8.20
N ASP A 67 2.95 -15.85 -9.08
CA ASP A 67 3.33 -14.46 -9.32
C ASP A 67 2.27 -13.66 -10.12
N LYS A 68 1.19 -14.31 -10.57
CA LYS A 68 0.05 -13.65 -11.25
C LYS A 68 -1.11 -13.28 -10.33
N TRP A 69 -0.99 -13.59 -9.04
CA TRP A 69 -2.04 -13.49 -8.02
C TRP A 69 -1.83 -12.33 -7.02
N GLY A 70 -1.02 -11.34 -7.38
CA GLY A 70 -0.92 -10.10 -6.61
C GLY A 70 -2.25 -9.33 -6.59
N TYR A 71 -2.44 -8.50 -5.57
CA TYR A 71 -3.64 -7.67 -5.36
C TYR A 71 -4.93 -8.48 -5.18
N CYS A 72 -4.81 -9.66 -4.57
CA CYS A 72 -5.94 -10.53 -4.27
C CYS A 72 -6.64 -10.13 -2.97
N TYR A 73 -5.90 -9.55 -2.03
CA TYR A 73 -6.39 -8.98 -0.78
C TYR A 73 -6.18 -7.47 -0.75
N LYS A 74 -7.01 -6.77 0.01
CA LYS A 74 -6.91 -5.31 0.24
C LYS A 74 -6.68 -4.93 1.69
N GLU A 75 -6.72 -5.92 2.58
CA GLU A 75 -6.52 -5.76 4.01
C GLU A 75 -6.13 -7.11 4.62
N GLU A 76 -5.56 -7.05 5.81
CA GLU A 76 -5.12 -8.20 6.58
C GLU A 76 -6.29 -9.15 6.87
N ILE A 77 -6.01 -10.45 6.80
CA ILE A 77 -6.99 -11.50 7.05
C ILE A 77 -7.33 -11.58 8.54
N ASP A 78 -6.31 -11.53 9.41
CA ASP A 78 -6.51 -11.43 10.85
C ASP A 78 -6.71 -9.96 11.24
N GLN A 79 -7.86 -9.68 11.84
CA GLN A 79 -8.24 -8.34 12.28
C GLN A 79 -8.45 -8.28 13.80
N SER A 80 -7.97 -9.28 14.52
CA SER A 80 -8.13 -9.38 15.97
C SER A 80 -7.17 -8.45 16.74
N ASP A 81 -5.98 -8.18 16.19
CA ASP A 81 -5.01 -7.24 16.77
C ASP A 81 -5.32 -5.79 16.32
N PRO A 82 -5.55 -4.84 17.26
CA PRO A 82 -5.69 -3.43 16.94
C PRO A 82 -4.46 -2.79 16.33
N HIS A 83 -3.28 -3.41 16.41
CA HIS A 83 -2.00 -2.85 15.96
C HIS A 83 -1.78 -1.45 16.56
N CYS A 84 -1.91 -1.36 17.87
CA CYS A 84 -1.83 -0.12 18.61
C CYS A 84 -0.58 -0.13 19.50
N ASP A 85 0.35 0.78 19.21
CA ASP A 85 1.41 1.15 20.15
C ASP A 85 0.91 2.31 21.01
N SER A 86 0.45 1.98 22.22
CA SER A 86 -0.02 2.97 23.21
C SER A 86 1.10 3.82 23.81
N GLY A 87 2.37 3.46 23.59
CA GLY A 87 3.53 4.25 23.98
C GLY A 87 3.81 5.41 23.03
N ASN A 88 3.25 5.40 21.82
CA ASN A 88 3.44 6.47 20.85
C ASN A 88 2.53 7.68 21.18
N LEU A 89 3.14 8.73 21.75
CA LEU A 89 2.42 9.93 22.19
C LEU A 89 2.06 10.90 21.05
N GLU A 90 2.76 10.83 19.93
CA GLU A 90 2.50 11.70 18.77
C GLU A 90 1.27 11.21 17.99
N TRP A 91 1.11 9.90 17.88
CA TRP A 91 0.02 9.25 17.15
C TRP A 91 -0.79 8.34 18.09
N PRO A 92 -1.54 8.91 19.05
CA PRO A 92 -2.26 8.11 20.03
C PRO A 92 -3.32 7.23 19.35
N CYS A 93 -3.46 6.00 19.81
CA CYS A 93 -4.51 5.12 19.31
C CYS A 93 -5.89 5.69 19.65
N VAL A 94 -6.77 5.72 18.65
CA VAL A 94 -8.14 6.20 18.82
C VAL A 94 -9.01 5.05 19.34
N PRO A 95 -9.76 5.22 20.46
CA PRO A 95 -10.69 4.21 20.93
C PRO A 95 -11.67 3.81 19.83
N GLY A 96 -11.87 2.52 19.60
CA GLY A 96 -12.75 2.08 18.52
C GLY A 96 -12.06 1.90 17.17
N GLN A 97 -10.76 2.21 17.04
CA GLN A 97 -10.01 2.09 15.78
C GLN A 97 -8.93 1.01 15.79
N TRP A 98 -8.83 0.32 14.66
CA TRP A 98 -7.92 -0.80 14.42
C TRP A 98 -6.99 -0.46 13.25
N TYR A 99 -5.69 -0.63 13.44
CA TYR A 99 -4.65 -0.27 12.50
C TYR A 99 -3.98 -1.49 11.88
N TYR A 100 -4.70 -2.60 11.70
CA TYR A 100 -4.22 -3.75 10.93
C TYR A 100 -3.92 -3.37 9.48
N GLY A 101 -3.27 -4.28 8.76
CA GLY A 101 -2.78 -4.03 7.40
C GLY A 101 -3.90 -3.65 6.45
N ARG A 102 -3.77 -2.52 5.73
CA ARG A 102 -4.67 -2.14 4.64
C ARG A 102 -3.94 -1.62 3.41
N GLY A 103 -4.54 -1.86 2.25
CA GLY A 103 -4.07 -1.43 0.95
C GLY A 103 -2.86 -2.19 0.42
N PRO A 104 -2.28 -1.73 -0.70
CA PRO A 104 -1.26 -2.48 -1.42
C PRO A 104 0.04 -2.73 -0.65
N ILE A 105 0.34 -1.92 0.36
CA ILE A 105 1.54 -2.07 1.20
C ILE A 105 1.23 -2.66 2.57
N MET A 106 -0.02 -3.08 2.82
CA MET A 106 -0.50 -3.49 4.14
C MET A 106 -0.09 -2.50 5.23
N LEU A 107 -0.47 -1.22 5.07
CA LEU A 107 -0.15 -0.17 6.04
C LEU A 107 -0.73 -0.59 7.40
N SER A 108 0.13 -0.75 8.40
CA SER A 108 -0.24 -1.16 9.76
C SER A 108 0.30 -0.19 10.80
N TRP A 109 -0.31 -0.18 11.99
CA TRP A 109 0.06 0.59 13.18
C TRP A 109 -0.31 2.08 13.18
N ASN A 110 -0.79 2.56 14.33
CA ASN A 110 -1.13 3.97 14.59
C ASN A 110 -0.02 4.95 14.18
N TYR A 111 1.23 4.61 14.47
CA TYR A 111 2.39 5.45 14.13
C TYR A 111 2.74 5.48 12.63
N ASN A 112 2.09 4.68 11.79
CA ASN A 112 2.16 4.82 10.34
C ASN A 112 0.90 5.47 9.77
N TYR A 113 -0.30 5.12 10.27
CA TYR A 113 -1.56 5.74 9.84
C TYR A 113 -1.58 7.25 10.14
N GLY A 114 -1.07 7.65 11.31
CA GLY A 114 -0.94 9.05 11.71
C GLY A 114 -0.15 9.93 10.73
N PRO A 115 1.16 9.68 10.53
CA PRO A 115 1.97 10.49 9.62
C PRO A 115 1.53 10.34 8.16
N CYS A 116 1.12 9.14 7.73
CA CYS A 116 0.55 8.95 6.39
C CYS A 116 -0.66 9.85 6.16
N GLY A 117 -1.61 9.84 7.09
CA GLY A 117 -2.80 10.70 7.04
C GLY A 117 -2.44 12.18 6.98
N ARG A 118 -1.55 12.64 7.86
CA ARG A 118 -1.04 14.02 7.85
C ARG A 118 -0.49 14.41 6.47
N ASP A 119 0.37 13.57 5.90
CA ASP A 119 1.11 13.90 4.67
C ASP A 119 0.22 13.86 3.41
N ILE A 120 -0.81 12.99 3.38
CA ILE A 120 -1.76 12.92 2.26
C ILE A 120 -3.04 13.76 2.48
N GLY A 121 -3.12 14.49 3.60
CA GLY A 121 -4.22 15.40 3.93
C GLY A 121 -5.52 14.71 4.34
N LEU A 122 -5.44 13.56 5.04
CA LEU A 122 -6.56 12.75 5.50
C LEU A 122 -6.42 12.38 6.98
N ASP A 123 -7.54 12.32 7.71
CA ASP A 123 -7.53 11.86 9.10
C ASP A 123 -7.59 10.33 9.19
N LEU A 124 -6.49 9.69 8.79
CA LEU A 124 -6.35 8.23 8.80
C LEU A 124 -6.20 7.65 10.20
N LEU A 125 -5.85 8.45 11.21
CA LEU A 125 -5.73 7.99 12.59
C LEU A 125 -7.11 7.71 13.20
N HIS A 126 -8.11 8.58 12.93
CA HIS A 126 -9.48 8.38 13.38
C HIS A 126 -10.33 7.56 12.40
N ASN A 127 -9.93 7.48 11.13
CA ASN A 127 -10.68 6.80 10.08
C ASN A 127 -9.82 5.80 9.28
N PRO A 128 -9.09 4.85 9.92
CA PRO A 128 -8.14 3.97 9.21
C PRO A 128 -8.79 3.10 8.13
N ASP A 129 -10.06 2.72 8.32
CA ASP A 129 -10.85 1.92 7.38
C ASP A 129 -10.94 2.50 5.96
N VAL A 130 -10.80 3.82 5.78
CA VAL A 130 -10.91 4.41 4.44
C VAL A 130 -9.80 3.90 3.51
N ALA A 131 -8.68 3.42 4.06
CA ALA A 131 -7.58 2.83 3.31
C ALA A 131 -7.91 1.47 2.65
N SER A 132 -9.00 0.79 3.07
CA SER A 132 -9.53 -0.42 2.41
C SER A 132 -10.94 -0.24 1.82
N LYS A 133 -11.49 0.98 1.88
CA LYS A 133 -12.81 1.34 1.30
C LYS A 133 -12.71 2.25 0.08
N ASP A 134 -11.68 3.08 0.00
CA ASP A 134 -11.42 3.96 -1.16
C ASP A 134 -10.12 3.51 -1.85
N PRO A 135 -10.17 3.07 -3.12
CA PRO A 135 -9.00 2.54 -3.80
C PRO A 135 -7.96 3.63 -4.14
N VAL A 136 -8.35 4.90 -4.30
CA VAL A 136 -7.41 6.00 -4.48
C VAL A 136 -6.64 6.23 -3.18
N ILE A 137 -7.33 6.27 -2.05
CA ILE A 137 -6.67 6.42 -0.74
C ILE A 137 -5.77 5.20 -0.49
N SER A 138 -6.25 3.99 -0.79
CA SER A 138 -5.48 2.75 -0.68
C SER A 138 -4.16 2.81 -1.45
N PHE A 139 -4.17 3.25 -2.72
CA PHE A 139 -2.93 3.44 -3.47
C PHE A 139 -2.08 4.59 -2.92
N LYS A 140 -2.69 5.68 -2.43
CA LYS A 140 -1.93 6.79 -1.83
C LYS A 140 -1.15 6.36 -0.60
N THR A 141 -1.70 5.50 0.26
CA THR A 141 -0.95 5.02 1.44
C THR A 141 0.28 4.21 1.03
N ALA A 142 0.14 3.35 0.00
CA ALA A 142 1.26 2.56 -0.52
C ALA A 142 2.34 3.42 -1.18
N ILE A 143 1.95 4.40 -2.00
CA ILE A 143 2.92 5.30 -2.65
C ILE A 143 3.55 6.23 -1.60
N TRP A 144 2.78 6.72 -0.61
CA TRP A 144 3.35 7.46 0.52
C TRP A 144 4.47 6.66 1.20
N PHE A 145 4.22 5.39 1.53
CA PHE A 145 5.25 4.55 2.17
C PHE A 145 6.48 4.39 1.27
N TRP A 146 6.26 4.16 -0.03
CA TRP A 146 7.35 4.04 -1.01
C TRP A 146 8.23 5.28 -1.10
N MET A 147 7.61 6.46 -0.99
CA MET A 147 8.24 7.77 -1.14
C MET A 147 8.81 8.35 0.16
N THR A 148 8.49 7.78 1.32
CA THR A 148 8.78 8.39 2.63
C THR A 148 9.94 7.68 3.32
N PRO A 149 11.09 8.34 3.55
CA PRO A 149 12.15 7.79 4.37
C PRO A 149 11.71 7.69 5.83
N GLN A 150 12.10 6.60 6.51
CA GLN A 150 11.89 6.43 7.95
C GLN A 150 13.20 6.02 8.58
N ALA A 151 13.90 6.99 9.20
CA ALA A 151 15.26 6.79 9.71
C ALA A 151 15.36 5.54 10.60
N PRO A 152 16.40 4.70 10.42
CA PRO A 152 17.58 4.92 9.56
C PRO A 152 17.39 4.52 8.08
N LYS A 153 16.18 4.10 7.67
CA LYS A 153 15.93 3.62 6.31
C LYS A 153 15.71 4.80 5.34
N PRO A 154 16.35 4.78 4.15
CA PRO A 154 15.97 5.68 3.05
C PRO A 154 14.58 5.32 2.50
N SER A 155 14.04 6.13 1.60
CA SER A 155 12.82 5.78 0.87
C SER A 155 13.11 4.65 -0.14
N CYS A 156 12.11 3.83 -0.46
CA CYS A 156 12.24 2.84 -1.53
C CYS A 156 12.49 3.52 -2.88
N HIS A 157 11.90 4.70 -3.09
CA HIS A 157 12.14 5.56 -4.24
C HIS A 157 13.62 5.88 -4.44
N ASP A 158 14.30 6.37 -3.40
CA ASP A 158 15.70 6.77 -3.52
C ASP A 158 16.59 5.56 -3.85
N VAL A 159 16.33 4.41 -3.19
CA VAL A 159 17.05 3.17 -3.47
C VAL A 159 16.89 2.72 -4.93
N ILE A 160 15.67 2.73 -5.47
CA ILE A 160 15.43 2.20 -6.83
C ILE A 160 15.87 3.16 -7.94
N THR A 161 15.99 4.46 -7.61
CA THR A 161 16.34 5.54 -8.55
C THR A 161 17.78 6.03 -8.41
N ASP A 162 18.58 5.37 -7.57
CA ASP A 162 19.99 5.66 -7.30
C ASP A 162 20.20 7.11 -6.80
N LYS A 163 19.42 7.53 -5.80
CA LYS A 163 19.47 8.85 -5.16
C LYS A 163 19.99 8.83 -3.72
#